data_AF-A0A9W8GMB5-F1
#
_entry.id   AF-A0A9W8GMB5-F1
#
_cell.length_a   1.000
_cell.length_b   1.000
_cell.length_c   1.000
_cell.angle_alpha   90.00
_cell.angle_beta   90.00
_cell.angle_gamma   90.00
#
_symmetry.space_group_name_H-M   'P 1'
#
loop_
_entity.id
_entity.type
_entity.pdbx_description
1 polymer ?
#
loop_
_entity_poly.entity_id
_entity_poly.type
_entity_poly.pdbx_seq_one_letter_code
_entity_poly.pdbx_strand_id
1 'polypeptide(L)'
;RTSALIVGRNAIVQAITQLPATQHPVQDAQRFSFDAWQAEVPGAHGVPLTVAILVIHGEFTEPQSQSTISFDRVFALAPALPGSAAASIGSPCVIVNDQLTLRRYNGFHGWLAMPADPPAAASGVLAPEQQEMARALQEQTGLNAEWTLKCLENYGWNYQLALSEFPQIRGTLPPEAFQ
;
A
#
# COMPACT_ATOMS: atom_id res chain seq x y z
N ARG A 1 22.23 -22.15 20.00
CA ARG A 1 21.23 -21.07 19.87
C ARG A 1 21.72 -19.89 20.70
N THR A 2 22.24 -18.85 20.07
CA THR A 2 22.53 -17.58 20.76
C THR A 2 21.19 -16.97 21.14
N SER A 3 20.96 -16.71 22.42
CA SER A 3 19.73 -16.05 22.85
C SER A 3 19.72 -14.64 22.28
N ALA A 4 18.76 -14.32 21.41
CA ALA A 4 18.57 -12.98 20.87
C ALA A 4 17.93 -12.02 21.89
N LEU A 5 17.49 -12.53 23.05
CA LEU A 5 16.89 -11.75 24.11
C LEU A 5 17.97 -11.00 24.90
N ILE A 6 17.83 -9.67 24.96
CA ILE A 6 18.68 -8.78 25.75
C ILE A 6 17.79 -8.15 26.82
N VAL A 7 18.19 -8.26 28.08
CA VAL A 7 17.44 -7.76 29.23
C VAL A 7 18.30 -6.78 30.03
N GLY A 8 17.66 -5.74 30.55
CA GLY A 8 18.31 -4.70 31.35
C GLY A 8 18.72 -3.49 30.53
N ARG A 9 18.35 -2.30 31.01
CA ARG A 9 18.52 -1.02 30.28
C ARG A 9 19.92 -0.84 29.69
N ASN A 10 20.96 -1.05 30.49
CA ASN A 10 22.34 -0.79 30.05
C ASN A 10 22.77 -1.74 28.92
N ALA A 11 22.43 -3.04 29.04
CA ALA A 11 22.74 -4.03 28.01
C ALA A 11 21.96 -3.74 26.72
N ILE A 12 20.69 -3.33 26.82
CA ILE A 12 19.86 -2.95 25.67
C ILE A 12 20.47 -1.74 24.95
N VAL A 13 20.79 -0.67 25.67
CA VAL A 13 21.39 0.55 25.08
C VAL A 13 22.73 0.22 24.45
N GLN A 14 23.57 -0.59 25.11
CA GLN A 14 24.85 -1.02 24.55
C GLN A 14 24.67 -1.82 23.26
N ALA A 15 23.72 -2.75 23.21
CA ALA A 15 23.46 -3.53 22.00
C ALA A 15 22.93 -2.66 20.85
N ILE A 16 21.99 -1.76 21.11
CA ILE A 16 21.45 -0.84 20.09
C ILE A 16 22.52 0.10 19.55
N THR A 17 23.40 0.62 20.42
CA THR A 17 24.48 1.53 20.00
C THR A 17 25.60 0.84 19.20
N GLN A 18 25.66 -0.49 19.20
CA GLN A 18 26.55 -1.28 18.35
C GLN A 18 25.99 -1.55 16.95
N LEU A 19 24.70 -1.31 16.72
CA LEU A 19 24.11 -1.47 15.39
C LEU A 19 24.65 -0.39 14.42
N PRO A 20 24.71 -0.68 13.11
CA PRO A 20 25.07 0.32 12.11
C PRO A 20 24.18 1.57 12.20
N ALA A 21 24.74 2.72 11.85
CA ALA A 21 23.96 3.95 11.77
C ALA A 21 22.91 3.83 10.67
N THR A 22 21.67 4.23 10.96
CA THR A 22 20.52 4.13 10.05
C THR A 22 19.86 5.48 9.81
N GLN A 23 19.34 5.72 8.62
CA GLN A 23 18.48 6.84 8.29
C GLN A 23 17.11 6.33 7.83
N HIS A 24 16.06 6.70 8.56
CA HIS A 24 14.69 6.35 8.24
C HIS A 24 14.04 7.47 7.43
N PRO A 25 13.29 7.18 6.36
CA PRO A 25 12.67 8.19 5.49
C PRO A 25 11.38 8.75 6.11
N VAL A 26 11.45 9.31 7.32
CA VAL A 26 10.28 9.75 8.11
C VAL A 26 9.47 10.88 7.46
N GLN A 27 10.01 11.52 6.42
CA GLN A 27 9.30 12.53 5.61
C GLN A 27 8.34 11.90 4.60
N ASP A 28 8.49 10.60 4.31
CA ASP A 28 7.68 9.84 3.37
C ASP A 28 6.86 8.78 4.11
N ALA A 29 5.64 9.16 4.50
CA ALA A 29 4.75 8.30 5.26
C ALA A 29 4.35 7.02 4.51
N GLN A 30 4.43 7.01 3.17
CA GLN A 30 4.07 5.85 2.36
C GLN A 30 5.05 4.67 2.56
N ARG A 31 6.26 4.96 3.06
CA ARG A 31 7.30 3.95 3.34
C ARG A 31 7.12 3.22 4.65
N PHE A 32 6.06 3.52 5.40
CA PHE A 32 5.74 2.86 6.64
C PHE A 32 4.31 2.33 6.62
N SER A 33 4.12 1.17 7.23
CA SER A 33 2.80 0.67 7.64
C SER A 33 2.80 0.49 9.15
N PHE A 34 1.67 0.83 9.77
CA PHE A 34 1.49 0.79 11.22
C PHE A 34 0.25 0.00 11.57
N ASP A 35 0.40 -0.97 12.46
CA ASP A 35 -0.70 -1.65 13.11
C ASP A 35 -0.60 -1.43 14.61
N ALA A 36 -1.72 -1.12 15.26
CA ALA A 36 -1.75 -0.89 16.70
C ALA A 36 -3.01 -1.47 17.34
N TRP A 37 -2.84 -2.15 18.46
CA TRP A 37 -3.94 -2.68 19.27
C TRP A 37 -3.56 -2.73 20.74
N GLN A 38 -4.56 -2.87 21.61
CA GLN A 38 -4.33 -3.06 23.04
C GLN A 38 -4.28 -4.55 23.39
N ALA A 39 -3.40 -4.92 24.30
CA ALA A 39 -3.31 -6.26 24.85
C ALA A 39 -3.09 -6.21 26.36
N GLU A 40 -3.58 -7.22 27.08
CA GLU A 40 -3.23 -7.43 28.47
C GLU A 40 -2.03 -8.38 28.54
N VAL A 41 -1.00 -7.97 29.27
CA VAL A 41 0.18 -8.79 29.56
C VAL A 41 0.30 -9.03 31.06
N PRO A 42 0.96 -10.12 31.50
CA PRO A 42 1.24 -10.32 32.91
C PRO A 42 2.04 -9.15 33.47
N GLY A 43 1.49 -8.41 34.43
CA GLY A 43 2.17 -7.35 35.14
C GLY A 43 2.79 -7.83 36.46
N ALA A 44 3.24 -6.88 37.27
CA ALA A 44 3.83 -7.17 38.58
C ALA A 44 2.78 -7.77 39.53
N HIS A 45 3.20 -8.74 40.33
CA HIS A 45 2.36 -9.37 41.37
C HIS A 45 1.04 -9.98 40.85
N GLY A 46 1.00 -10.40 39.59
CA GLY A 46 -0.18 -11.02 38.98
C GLY A 46 -1.29 -10.04 38.59
N VAL A 47 -1.04 -8.73 38.69
CA VAL A 47 -1.97 -7.71 38.18
C VAL A 47 -1.75 -7.59 36.67
N PRO A 48 -2.79 -7.77 35.83
CA PRO A 48 -2.67 -7.55 34.39
C PRO A 48 -2.25 -6.12 34.09
N LEU A 49 -1.35 -5.94 33.14
CA LEU A 49 -0.94 -4.64 32.62
C LEU A 49 -1.49 -4.50 31.20
N THR A 50 -2.31 -3.47 30.97
CA THR A 50 -2.70 -3.09 29.61
C THR A 50 -1.55 -2.38 28.92
N VAL A 51 -1.16 -2.90 27.76
CA VAL A 51 -0.14 -2.30 26.88
C VAL A 51 -0.74 -2.00 25.51
N ALA A 52 -0.20 -0.99 24.84
CA ALA A 52 -0.40 -0.82 23.42
C ALA A 52 0.70 -1.58 22.67
N ILE A 53 0.32 -2.51 21.82
CA ILE A 53 1.23 -3.16 20.87
C ILE A 53 1.24 -2.30 19.60
N LEU A 54 2.44 -1.89 19.18
CA LEU A 54 2.67 -1.14 17.96
C LEU A 54 3.59 -1.97 17.06
N VAL A 55 3.10 -2.32 15.87
CA VAL A 55 3.87 -2.96 14.82
C VAL A 55 4.17 -1.93 13.74
N ILE A 56 5.44 -1.83 13.35
CA ILE A 56 5.92 -0.91 12.35
C ILE A 56 6.61 -1.73 11.27
N HIS A 57 6.08 -1.67 10.07
CA HIS A 57 6.74 -2.16 8.87
C HIS A 57 7.35 -0.97 8.13
N GLY A 58 8.58 -1.09 7.65
CA GLY A 58 9.16 -0.02 6.86
C GLY A 58 10.54 -0.34 6.33
N GLU A 59 11.28 0.72 6.05
CA GLU A 59 12.63 0.67 5.53
C GLU A 59 13.53 1.75 6.14
N PHE A 60 14.83 1.51 6.08
CA PHE A 60 15.86 2.50 6.37
C PHE A 60 17.06 2.30 5.44
N THR A 61 17.90 3.33 5.35
CA THR A 61 19.20 3.24 4.69
C THR A 61 20.32 3.18 5.70
N GLU A 62 21.38 2.44 5.40
CA GLU A 62 22.65 2.50 6.13
C GLU A 62 23.62 3.41 5.37
N PRO A 63 23.90 4.65 5.84
CA PRO A 63 24.65 5.63 5.04
C PRO A 63 26.06 5.17 4.65
N GLN A 64 26.68 4.33 5.47
CA GLN A 64 28.02 3.80 5.24
C GLN A 64 28.07 2.80 4.08
N SER A 65 27.03 1.96 3.93
CA SER A 65 26.95 0.91 2.91
C SER A 65 26.08 1.31 1.72
N GLN A 66 25.34 2.42 1.84
CA GLN A 66 24.27 2.84 0.90
C GLN A 66 23.22 1.74 0.65
N SER A 67 23.08 0.79 1.59
CA SER A 67 22.12 -0.29 1.48
C SER A 67 20.77 0.16 2.03
N THR A 68 19.70 -0.12 1.30
CA THR A 68 18.33 -0.03 1.82
C THR A 68 17.95 -1.38 2.43
N ILE A 69 17.40 -1.36 3.64
CA ILE A 69 16.99 -2.55 4.39
C ILE A 69 15.55 -2.38 4.81
N SER A 70 14.75 -3.44 4.67
CA SER A 70 13.39 -3.45 5.22
C SER A 70 13.41 -4.02 6.63
N PHE A 71 12.52 -3.52 7.48
CA PHE A 71 12.40 -3.96 8.85
C PHE A 71 10.93 -4.14 9.26
N ASP A 72 10.75 -4.97 10.28
CA ASP A 72 9.52 -5.08 11.03
C ASP A 72 9.89 -4.90 12.51
N ARG A 73 9.33 -3.87 13.18
CA ARG A 73 9.64 -3.54 14.57
C ARG A 73 8.37 -3.54 15.41
N VAL A 74 8.40 -4.26 16.52
CA VAL A 74 7.26 -4.41 17.43
C VAL A 74 7.62 -3.82 18.78
N PHE A 75 6.85 -2.83 19.20
CA PHE A 75 6.93 -2.26 20.54
C PHE A 75 5.73 -2.69 21.39
N ALA A 76 5.98 -3.03 22.64
CA ALA A 76 4.94 -3.01 23.67
C ALA A 76 5.13 -1.76 24.53
N LEU A 77 4.12 -0.91 24.57
CA LEU A 77 4.12 0.36 25.27
C LEU A 77 3.22 0.28 26.49
N ALA A 78 3.78 0.53 27.68
CA ALA A 78 3.02 0.67 28.91
C ALA A 78 2.88 2.15 29.27
N PRO A 79 1.79 2.58 29.94
CA PRO A 79 1.67 3.96 30.41
C PRO A 79 2.80 4.29 31.40
N ALA A 80 3.31 5.51 31.34
CA ALA A 80 4.30 5.98 32.31
C ALA A 80 3.65 6.12 33.68
N LEU A 81 4.21 5.45 34.69
CA LEU A 81 3.72 5.55 36.06
C LEU A 81 4.01 6.94 36.65
N PRO A 82 3.10 7.52 37.46
CA PRO A 82 3.38 8.75 38.19
C PRO A 82 4.68 8.66 39.00
N GLY A 83 5.53 9.69 38.92
CA GLY A 83 6.83 9.73 39.60
C GLY A 83 7.93 8.86 38.98
N SER A 84 7.66 8.14 37.87
CA SER A 84 8.69 7.42 37.12
C SER A 84 9.60 8.38 36.34
N ALA A 85 10.80 7.91 35.98
CA ALA A 85 11.73 8.68 35.15
C ALA A 85 11.11 9.11 33.79
N ALA A 86 10.22 8.28 33.23
CA ALA A 86 9.51 8.62 32.00
C ALA A 86 8.52 9.78 32.22
N ALA A 87 7.75 9.74 33.30
CA ALA A 87 6.85 10.83 33.66
C ALA A 87 7.61 12.13 33.95
N SER A 88 8.79 12.06 34.59
CA SER A 88 9.63 13.24 34.88
C SER A 88 10.13 13.97 33.64
N ILE A 89 10.24 13.29 32.50
CA ILE A 89 10.62 13.90 31.21
C ILE A 89 9.42 14.18 30.30
N GLY A 90 8.20 14.06 30.83
CA GLY A 90 6.96 14.26 30.06
C GLY A 90 6.62 13.14 29.07
N SER A 91 7.28 11.99 29.14
CA SER A 91 6.94 10.84 28.29
C SER A 91 5.62 10.21 28.79
N PRO A 92 4.62 10.01 27.92
CA PRO A 92 3.35 9.40 28.31
C PRO A 92 3.46 7.88 28.49
N CYS A 93 4.51 7.25 27.98
CA CYS A 93 4.68 5.80 27.99
C CYS A 93 6.15 5.37 28.20
N VAL A 94 6.32 4.07 28.44
CA VAL A 94 7.60 3.36 28.45
C VAL A 94 7.56 2.18 27.51
N ILE A 95 8.67 1.90 26.84
CA ILE A 95 8.85 0.68 26.05
C ILE A 95 9.18 -0.46 27.02
N VAL A 96 8.29 -1.46 27.10
CA VAL A 96 8.51 -2.66 27.94
C VAL A 96 9.03 -3.84 27.13
N ASN A 97 8.82 -3.83 25.80
CA ASN A 97 9.41 -4.77 24.85
C ASN A 97 9.71 -4.07 23.52
N ASP A 98 10.85 -4.42 22.91
CA ASP A 98 11.27 -3.97 21.58
C ASP A 98 11.82 -5.18 20.82
N GLN A 99 11.14 -5.56 19.75
CA GLN A 99 11.58 -6.63 18.85
C GLN A 99 11.83 -6.05 17.47
N LEU A 100 13.08 -6.13 16.99
CA LEU A 100 13.47 -5.73 15.65
C LEU A 100 13.78 -6.96 14.79
N THR A 101 13.09 -7.06 13.65
CA THR A 101 13.37 -8.05 12.60
C THR A 101 13.88 -7.32 11.38
N LEU A 102 15.04 -7.74 10.87
CA LEU A 102 15.62 -7.22 9.63
C LEU A 102 15.41 -8.21 8.49
N ARG A 103 15.09 -7.70 7.31
CA ARG A 103 14.91 -8.50 6.09
C ARG A 103 15.47 -7.78 4.87
N ARG A 104 15.71 -8.54 3.81
CA ARG A 104 16.08 -7.99 2.50
C ARG A 104 15.02 -6.97 2.08
N TYR A 105 15.48 -5.85 1.52
CA TYR A 105 14.59 -4.85 0.96
C TYR A 105 13.66 -5.46 -0.09
N ASN A 106 12.37 -5.18 0.05
CA ASN A 106 11.33 -5.68 -0.86
C ASN A 106 10.34 -4.58 -1.30
N GLY A 107 10.72 -3.30 -1.12
CA GLY A 107 9.84 -2.16 -1.34
C GLY A 107 8.70 -2.04 -0.32
N PHE A 108 7.83 -1.05 -0.56
CA PHE A 108 6.70 -0.68 0.30
C PHE A 108 5.35 -0.80 -0.42
N HIS A 109 5.33 -1.29 -1.66
CA HIS A 109 4.12 -1.40 -2.47
C HIS A 109 3.06 -2.36 -1.90
N GLY A 110 3.45 -3.26 -0.98
CA GLY A 110 2.54 -4.26 -0.41
C GLY A 110 1.42 -3.71 0.47
N TRP A 111 1.51 -2.46 0.93
CA TRP A 111 0.48 -1.77 1.70
C TRP A 111 0.02 -0.46 1.04
N LEU A 112 0.54 -0.15 -0.16
CA LEU A 112 -0.06 0.92 -0.94
C LEU A 112 -1.45 0.47 -1.37
N ALA A 113 -2.39 1.41 -1.37
CA ALA A 113 -3.65 1.16 -2.04
C ALA A 113 -3.32 0.74 -3.48
N MET A 114 -3.76 -0.46 -3.86
CA MET A 114 -3.78 -0.81 -5.27
C MET A 114 -4.51 0.31 -6.00
N PRO A 115 -4.03 0.79 -7.15
CA PRO A 115 -4.87 1.62 -8.00
C PRO A 115 -6.19 0.87 -8.11
N ALA A 116 -7.29 1.52 -7.73
CA ALA A 116 -8.60 0.92 -7.89
C ALA A 116 -8.64 0.42 -9.33
N ASP A 117 -9.06 -0.83 -9.53
CA ASP A 117 -9.32 -1.30 -10.89
C ASP A 117 -10.11 -0.19 -11.59
N PRO A 118 -9.73 0.26 -12.80
CA PRO A 118 -10.59 1.16 -13.55
C PRO A 118 -11.99 0.56 -13.49
N PRO A 119 -13.03 1.37 -13.17
CA PRO A 119 -14.36 0.86 -12.83
C PRO A 119 -14.67 -0.25 -13.80
N ALA A 120 -14.85 -1.47 -13.27
CA ALA A 120 -14.88 -2.68 -14.06
C ALA A 120 -15.65 -2.40 -15.35
N ALA A 121 -14.94 -2.33 -16.48
CA ALA A 121 -15.59 -2.31 -17.77
C ALA A 121 -16.47 -3.55 -17.75
N ALA A 122 -17.78 -3.31 -17.71
CA ALA A 122 -18.78 -4.31 -17.40
C ALA A 122 -18.47 -5.56 -18.21
N SER A 123 -18.31 -6.68 -17.52
CA SER A 123 -18.26 -8.00 -18.14
C SER A 123 -19.43 -8.13 -19.13
N GLY A 124 -19.15 -7.96 -20.42
CA GLY A 124 -19.96 -8.41 -21.55
C GLY A 124 -21.40 -7.91 -21.70
N VAL A 125 -21.89 -6.96 -20.88
CA VAL A 125 -23.26 -6.43 -21.02
C VAL A 125 -23.19 -4.93 -21.26
N LEU A 126 -23.25 -4.55 -22.55
CA LEU A 126 -23.46 -3.17 -22.97
C LEU A 126 -24.74 -2.62 -22.34
N ALA A 127 -24.71 -1.40 -21.82
CA ALA A 127 -25.91 -0.70 -21.39
C ALA A 127 -26.92 -0.61 -22.56
N PRO A 128 -28.24 -0.56 -22.32
CA PRO A 128 -29.24 -0.47 -23.39
C PRO A 128 -28.97 0.68 -24.38
N GLU A 129 -28.51 1.83 -23.86
CA GLU A 129 -28.12 2.99 -24.66
C GLU A 129 -26.90 2.72 -25.55
N GLN A 130 -25.90 2.01 -25.03
CA GLN A 130 -24.70 1.60 -25.77
C GLN A 130 -25.04 0.61 -26.91
N GLN A 131 -26.03 -0.26 -26.69
CA GLN A 131 -26.51 -1.19 -27.73
C GLN A 131 -27.24 -0.45 -28.87
N GLU A 132 -28.01 0.58 -28.56
CA GLU A 132 -28.67 1.42 -29.57
C GLU A 132 -27.65 2.24 -30.38
N MET A 133 -26.65 2.83 -29.71
CA MET A 133 -25.57 3.56 -30.39
C MET A 133 -24.74 2.65 -31.31
N ALA A 134 -24.41 1.44 -30.85
CA ALA A 134 -23.70 0.46 -31.68
C ALA A 134 -24.53 0.08 -32.91
N ARG A 135 -25.83 -0.19 -32.75
CA ARG A 135 -26.71 -0.53 -33.88
C ARG A 135 -26.81 0.60 -34.90
N ALA A 136 -27.02 1.83 -34.44
CA ALA A 136 -27.10 3.01 -35.32
C ALA A 136 -25.78 3.23 -36.08
N LEU A 137 -24.64 3.08 -35.41
CA LEU A 137 -23.33 3.25 -36.06
C LEU A 137 -23.07 2.14 -37.07
N GLN A 138 -23.41 0.89 -36.75
CA GLN A 138 -23.31 -0.24 -37.65
C GLN A 138 -24.13 -0.02 -38.93
N GLU A 139 -25.37 0.49 -38.83
CA GLU A 139 -26.22 0.81 -39.98
C GLU A 139 -25.63 1.89 -40.89
N GLN A 140 -24.95 2.91 -40.34
CA GLN A 140 -24.38 4.00 -41.14
C GLN A 140 -23.00 3.69 -41.72
N THR A 141 -22.21 2.85 -41.03
CA THR A 141 -20.80 2.61 -41.38
C THR A 141 -20.57 1.30 -42.13
N GLY A 142 -21.49 0.33 -42.01
CA GLY A 142 -21.33 -1.02 -42.53
C GLY A 142 -20.27 -1.84 -41.77
N LEU A 143 -19.89 -1.41 -40.56
CA LEU A 143 -18.97 -2.16 -39.71
C LEU A 143 -19.65 -3.39 -39.11
N ASN A 144 -18.87 -4.43 -38.87
CA ASN A 144 -19.34 -5.55 -38.06
C ASN A 144 -19.47 -5.14 -36.58
N ALA A 145 -20.13 -5.97 -35.77
CA ALA A 145 -20.37 -5.67 -34.36
C ALA A 145 -19.07 -5.42 -33.56
N GLU A 146 -18.01 -6.19 -33.81
CA GLU A 146 -16.74 -6.08 -33.09
C GLU A 146 -16.05 -4.73 -33.37
N TRP A 147 -15.98 -4.33 -34.64
CA TRP A 147 -15.32 -3.08 -35.04
C TRP A 147 -16.15 -1.85 -34.72
N THR A 148 -17.47 -1.99 -34.70
CA THR A 148 -18.38 -0.95 -34.22
C THR A 148 -18.11 -0.62 -32.74
N LEU A 149 -17.94 -1.64 -31.90
CA LEU A 149 -17.60 -1.45 -30.48
C LEU A 149 -16.24 -0.79 -30.29
N LYS A 150 -15.22 -1.26 -31.00
CA LYS A 150 -13.88 -0.65 -30.97
C LYS A 150 -13.90 0.82 -31.41
N CYS A 151 -14.70 1.15 -32.43
CA CYS A 151 -14.86 2.52 -32.89
C CYS A 151 -15.49 3.40 -31.81
N LEU A 152 -16.60 2.96 -31.20
CA LEU A 152 -17.26 3.71 -30.12
C LEU A 152 -16.38 3.84 -28.88
N GLU A 153 -15.66 2.79 -28.48
CA GLU A 153 -14.72 2.83 -27.36
C GLU A 153 -13.59 3.86 -27.58
N ASN A 154 -12.99 3.88 -28.77
CA ASN A 154 -11.94 4.85 -29.11
C ASN A 154 -12.39 6.31 -29.03
N TYR A 155 -13.67 6.59 -29.33
CA TYR A 155 -14.24 7.94 -29.26
C TYR A 155 -15.07 8.17 -27.98
N GLY A 156 -14.87 7.34 -26.95
CA GLY A 156 -15.49 7.54 -25.63
C GLY A 156 -17.01 7.41 -25.62
N TRP A 157 -17.57 6.50 -26.43
CA TRP A 157 -19.01 6.27 -26.61
C TRP A 157 -19.79 7.48 -27.15
N ASN A 158 -19.13 8.35 -27.92
CA ASN A 158 -19.76 9.47 -28.59
C ASN A 158 -20.13 9.14 -30.05
N TYR A 159 -21.40 8.82 -30.28
CA TYR A 159 -21.92 8.45 -31.61
C TYR A 159 -21.62 9.50 -32.69
N GLN A 160 -21.85 10.79 -32.39
CA GLN A 160 -21.72 11.86 -33.38
C GLN A 160 -20.26 12.06 -33.81
N LEU A 161 -19.34 11.96 -32.85
CA LEU A 161 -17.90 12.07 -33.10
C LEU A 161 -17.35 10.83 -33.82
N ALA A 162 -17.78 9.64 -33.42
CA ALA A 162 -17.40 8.40 -34.08
C ALA A 162 -17.83 8.38 -35.57
N LEU A 163 -19.03 8.87 -35.86
CA LEU A 163 -19.55 8.95 -37.22
C LEU A 163 -18.81 10.01 -38.07
N SER A 164 -18.45 11.16 -37.50
CA SER A 164 -17.73 12.22 -38.24
C SER A 164 -16.29 11.84 -38.57
N GLU A 165 -15.62 11.10 -37.69
CA GLU A 165 -14.23 10.67 -37.88
C GLU A 165 -14.12 9.34 -38.64
N PHE A 166 -15.21 8.57 -38.75
CA PHE A 166 -15.24 7.29 -39.45
C PHE A 166 -14.63 7.31 -40.88
N PRO A 167 -14.93 8.29 -41.76
CA PRO A 167 -14.37 8.32 -43.11
C PRO A 167 -12.84 8.35 -43.16
N GLN A 168 -12.19 8.94 -42.15
CA GLN A 168 -10.73 9.03 -42.07
C GLN A 168 -10.12 7.69 -41.69
N ILE A 169 -10.74 6.97 -40.74
CA ILE A 169 -10.26 5.67 -40.29
C ILE A 169 -10.68 4.52 -41.22
N ARG A 170 -11.74 4.69 -42.03
CA ARG A 170 -12.27 3.64 -42.91
C ARG A 170 -11.21 3.00 -43.81
N GLY A 171 -10.28 3.79 -44.34
CA GLY A 171 -9.19 3.30 -45.19
C GLY A 171 -8.09 2.52 -44.45
N THR A 172 -8.06 2.61 -43.12
CA THR A 172 -7.10 1.90 -42.24
C THR A 172 -7.67 0.63 -41.64
N LEU A 173 -8.98 0.41 -41.77
CA LEU A 173 -9.66 -0.77 -41.24
C LEU A 173 -9.46 -1.98 -42.18
N PRO A 174 -9.22 -3.18 -41.62
CA PRO A 174 -9.02 -4.37 -42.43
C PRO A 174 -10.35 -4.81 -43.08
N PRO A 175 -10.33 -5.57 -44.19
CA PRO A 175 -11.54 -5.99 -44.91
C PRO A 175 -12.56 -6.72 -44.02
N GLU A 176 -12.08 -7.45 -43.01
CA GLU A 176 -12.88 -8.19 -42.04
C GLU A 176 -13.69 -7.28 -41.12
N ALA A 177 -13.40 -5.98 -41.09
CA ALA A 177 -14.12 -5.00 -40.29
C ALA A 177 -15.51 -4.67 -40.82
N PHE A 178 -15.80 -5.02 -42.07
CA PHE A 178 -17.04 -4.68 -42.75
C PHE A 178 -17.94 -5.92 -42.93
N GLN A 179 -19.25 -5.70 -42.90
CA GLN A 179 -20.29 -6.72 -43.13
C GLN A 179 -21.22 -6.33 -44.28
#